data_AF-A0A1F8TWA5-F1
#
_entry.id   AF-A0A1F8TWA5-F1
#
_cell.length_a   1.000
_cell.length_b   1.000
_cell.length_c   1.000
_cell.angle_alpha   90.00
_cell.angle_beta   90.00
_cell.angle_gamma   90.00
#
_symmetry.space_group_name_H-M   'P 1'
#
loop_
_entity.id
_entity.type
_entity.pdbx_description
1 polymer ?
#
loop_
_entity_poly.entity_id
_entity_poly.type
_entity_poly.pdbx_seq_one_letter_code
_entity_poly.pdbx_strand_id
1 'polypeptide(L)'
;MSKELREQIRNNLILKDTYELLEIWRVNNHVVWSDLTFEVLREILRDRIREIPPQDEPILEDEEIVQDTYDLEEWETKLLNNEIQPELYDTLEVLQLRDNINKLIIGVVVVYILLALLNSQFVRMLFEGQILPPAEILRSAPNMLITSLSTGLQIALTYFPLKALVHILRILMEMEYNSRKVK
;
A
#
# COMPACT_ATOMS: atom_id res chain seq x y z
N MET A 1 3.68 2.85 -35.17
CA MET A 1 3.51 3.25 -33.76
C MET A 1 4.69 2.82 -32.87
N SER A 2 5.22 1.60 -32.98
CA SER A 2 6.33 1.13 -32.13
C SER A 2 7.66 1.91 -32.26
N LYS A 3 8.00 2.44 -33.44
CA LYS A 3 9.27 3.15 -33.66
C LYS A 3 9.37 4.48 -32.91
N GLU A 4 8.28 5.24 -32.87
CA GLU A 4 8.24 6.56 -32.22
C GLU A 4 8.34 6.43 -30.69
N LEU A 5 7.59 5.48 -30.11
CA LEU A 5 7.67 5.17 -28.67
C LEU A 5 9.08 4.70 -28.27
N ARG A 6 9.70 3.85 -29.10
CA ARG A 6 11.07 3.37 -28.88
C ARG A 6 12.09 4.51 -28.87
N GLU A 7 11.95 5.47 -29.78
CA GLU A 7 12.82 6.65 -29.84
C GLU A 7 12.64 7.56 -28.62
N GLN A 8 11.40 7.76 -28.17
CA GLN A 8 11.10 8.50 -26.94
C GLN A 8 11.74 7.83 -25.70
N ILE A 9 11.58 6.52 -25.55
CA ILE A 9 12.19 5.75 -24.45
C ILE A 9 13.72 5.90 -24.50
N ARG A 10 14.33 5.77 -25.69
CA ARG A 10 15.78 5.93 -25.87
C ARG A 10 16.26 7.32 -25.47
N ASN A 11 15.55 8.36 -25.89
CA ASN A 11 15.89 9.74 -25.57
C ASN A 11 15.77 10.05 -24.06
N ASN A 12 14.88 9.37 -23.36
CA ASN A 12 14.78 9.48 -21.90
C ASN A 12 15.90 8.71 -21.19
N LEU A 13 16.19 7.47 -21.62
CA LEU A 13 17.20 6.62 -20.99
C LEU A 13 18.63 7.09 -21.25
N ILE A 14 18.91 7.75 -22.38
CA ILE A 14 20.27 8.23 -22.68
C ILE A 14 20.72 9.35 -21.72
N LEU A 15 19.79 10.05 -21.08
CA LEU A 15 20.08 11.08 -20.10
C LEU A 15 20.51 10.51 -18.75
N LYS A 16 20.27 9.23 -18.50
CA LYS A 16 20.64 8.54 -17.25
C LYS A 16 22.09 8.08 -17.26
N ASP A 17 22.65 7.94 -16.06
CA ASP A 17 24.02 7.45 -15.87
C ASP A 17 24.12 5.95 -16.15
N THR A 18 25.30 5.51 -16.60
CA THR A 18 25.54 4.10 -16.94
C THR A 18 25.33 3.16 -15.75
N TYR A 19 25.64 3.60 -14.52
CA TYR A 19 25.42 2.81 -13.30
C TYR A 19 23.92 2.62 -13.00
N GLU A 20 23.12 3.68 -13.18
CA GLU A 20 21.67 3.62 -13.00
C GLU A 20 21.03 2.68 -14.04
N LEU A 21 21.47 2.77 -15.30
CA LEU A 21 21.01 1.87 -16.36
C LEU A 21 21.40 0.40 -16.08
N LEU A 22 22.58 0.16 -15.51
CA LEU A 22 23.02 -1.16 -15.10
C LEU A 22 22.20 -1.71 -13.93
N GLU A 23 21.80 -0.87 -12.99
CA GLU A 23 20.94 -1.26 -11.88
C GLU A 23 19.55 -1.68 -12.37
N ILE A 24 18.92 -0.86 -13.22
CA ILE A 24 17.64 -1.19 -13.86
C ILE A 24 17.75 -2.51 -14.63
N TRP A 25 18.83 -2.69 -15.37
CA TRP A 25 19.09 -3.89 -16.16
C TRP A 25 19.22 -5.15 -15.29
N ARG A 26 19.96 -5.05 -14.18
CA ARG A 26 20.21 -6.16 -13.26
C ARG A 26 18.93 -6.57 -12.53
N VAL A 27 18.22 -5.58 -11.95
CA VAL A 27 17.00 -5.80 -11.14
C VAL A 27 15.87 -6.47 -11.94
N ASN A 28 15.84 -6.29 -13.27
CA ASN A 28 14.93 -7.00 -14.17
C ASN A 28 13.44 -6.94 -13.75
N ASN A 29 13.00 -5.76 -13.27
CA ASN A 29 11.62 -5.54 -12.83
C ASN A 29 10.72 -5.20 -14.02
N HIS A 30 9.94 -6.19 -14.47
CA HIS A 30 9.00 -6.07 -15.58
C HIS A 30 7.65 -5.43 -15.19
N VAL A 31 7.44 -5.19 -13.89
CA VAL A 31 6.25 -4.49 -13.39
C VAL A 31 6.39 -2.99 -13.59
N VAL A 32 7.59 -2.46 -13.33
CA VAL A 32 7.91 -1.03 -13.52
C VAL A 32 8.27 -0.73 -14.97
N TRP A 33 9.00 -1.64 -15.63
CA TRP A 33 9.57 -1.40 -16.94
C TRP A 33 9.04 -2.38 -17.98
N SER A 34 8.56 -1.86 -19.11
CA SER A 34 8.11 -2.70 -20.22
C SER A 34 9.26 -3.47 -20.88
N ASP A 35 8.95 -4.60 -21.53
CA ASP A 35 9.93 -5.37 -22.33
C ASP A 35 10.63 -4.51 -23.38
N LEU A 36 9.89 -3.60 -24.02
CA LEU A 36 10.44 -2.63 -24.98
C LEU A 36 11.49 -1.72 -24.33
N THR A 37 11.31 -1.36 -23.06
CA THR A 37 12.31 -0.60 -22.30
C THR A 37 13.58 -1.40 -22.12
N PHE A 38 13.50 -2.69 -21.76
CA PHE A 38 14.68 -3.55 -21.62
C PHE A 38 15.41 -3.79 -22.94
N GLU A 39 14.69 -3.87 -24.07
CA GLU A 39 15.31 -3.92 -25.39
C GLU A 39 16.14 -2.66 -25.69
N VAL A 40 15.56 -1.48 -25.45
CA VAL A 40 16.25 -0.20 -25.65
C VAL A 40 17.42 -0.04 -24.68
N LEU A 41 17.22 -0.44 -23.42
CA LEU A 41 18.25 -0.40 -22.38
C LEU A 41 19.46 -1.25 -22.77
N ARG A 42 19.23 -2.47 -23.30
CA ARG A 42 20.29 -3.35 -23.79
C ARG A 42 21.10 -2.71 -24.92
N GLU A 43 20.45 -1.99 -25.82
CA GLU A 43 21.13 -1.27 -26.92
C GLU A 43 21.99 -0.13 -26.38
N ILE A 44 21.45 0.70 -25.49
CA ILE A 44 22.20 1.80 -24.86
C ILE A 44 23.39 1.26 -24.07
N LEU A 45 23.20 0.17 -23.30
CA LEU A 45 24.28 -0.47 -22.56
C LEU A 45 25.33 -1.05 -23.51
N ARG A 46 24.95 -1.72 -24.61
CA ARG A 46 25.91 -2.21 -25.60
C ARG A 46 26.75 -1.09 -26.23
N ASP A 47 26.15 0.09 -26.45
CA ASP A 47 26.86 1.25 -26.98
C ASP A 47 27.87 1.84 -25.97
N ARG A 48 27.61 1.70 -24.66
CA ARG A 48 28.41 2.30 -23.58
C ARG A 48 29.43 1.34 -22.97
N ILE A 49 29.08 0.06 -22.82
CA ILE A 49 29.87 -0.98 -22.18
C ILE A 49 30.00 -2.18 -23.13
N ARG A 50 31.21 -2.71 -23.26
CA ARG A 50 31.51 -3.81 -24.20
C ARG A 50 30.85 -5.13 -23.79
N GLU A 51 30.70 -5.36 -22.49
CA GLU A 51 30.13 -6.58 -21.92
C GLU A 51 29.00 -6.21 -20.97
N ILE A 52 27.81 -6.74 -21.24
CA ILE A 52 26.62 -6.51 -20.41
C ILE A 52 26.53 -7.68 -19.43
N PRO A 53 26.42 -7.44 -18.11
CA PRO A 53 26.24 -8.51 -17.14
C PRO A 53 24.92 -9.27 -17.38
N PRO A 54 24.82 -10.53 -16.95
CA PRO A 54 23.55 -11.26 -16.99
C PRO A 54 22.49 -10.53 -16.14
N GLN A 55 21.22 -10.68 -16.53
CA GLN A 55 20.08 -10.18 -15.77
C GLN A 55 19.73 -11.16 -14.64
N ASP A 56 19.15 -10.64 -13.55
CA ASP A 56 18.56 -11.48 -12.51
C ASP A 56 17.22 -12.08 -12.97
N GLU A 57 16.61 -12.96 -12.15
CA GLU A 57 15.31 -13.54 -12.45
C GLU A 57 14.23 -12.45 -12.61
N PRO A 58 13.36 -12.55 -13.63
CA PRO A 58 12.39 -11.51 -13.92
C PRO A 58 11.36 -11.37 -12.80
N ILE A 59 11.22 -10.16 -12.26
CA ILE A 59 10.16 -9.82 -11.32
C ILE A 59 8.91 -9.51 -12.14
N LEU A 60 7.93 -10.42 -12.14
CA LEU A 60 6.71 -10.36 -12.95
C LEU A 60 5.49 -9.84 -12.17
N GLU A 61 5.53 -9.88 -10.85
CA GLU A 61 4.45 -9.45 -9.96
C GLU A 61 5.03 -8.45 -8.95
N ASP A 62 4.31 -7.35 -8.71
CA ASP A 62 4.67 -6.40 -7.65
C ASP A 62 4.48 -7.11 -6.31
N GLU A 63 5.53 -7.71 -5.77
CA GLU A 63 5.53 -8.18 -4.39
C GLU A 63 5.36 -7.02 -3.38
N GLU A 64 5.57 -5.77 -3.83
CA GLU A 64 5.57 -4.57 -2.98
C GLU A 64 4.20 -3.91 -2.70
N ILE A 65 3.10 -4.29 -3.37
CA ILE A 65 1.79 -3.65 -3.07
C ILE A 65 1.04 -4.33 -1.89
N VAL A 66 1.58 -5.43 -1.34
CA VAL A 66 1.01 -6.14 -0.16
C VAL A 66 2.01 -6.26 1.01
N GLN A 67 3.15 -5.57 0.94
CA GLN A 67 4.28 -5.78 1.86
C GLN A 67 4.24 -4.97 3.16
N ASP A 68 3.19 -4.19 3.42
CA ASP A 68 3.03 -3.52 4.72
C ASP A 68 2.46 -4.42 5.82
N THR A 69 1.96 -5.61 5.45
CA THR A 69 1.37 -6.57 6.42
C THR A 69 2.27 -7.74 6.78
N TYR A 70 3.23 -8.13 5.93
CA TYR A 70 4.10 -9.28 6.19
C TYR A 70 5.48 -8.93 6.77
N ASP A 71 6.00 -7.70 6.57
CA ASP A 71 7.29 -7.27 7.15
C ASP A 71 7.17 -6.82 8.63
N LEU A 72 5.96 -6.79 9.18
CA LEU A 72 5.72 -6.46 10.59
C LEU A 72 6.22 -7.55 11.53
N GLU A 73 5.96 -8.82 11.21
CA GLU A 73 6.39 -9.94 12.06
C GLU A 73 7.92 -10.08 12.08
N GLU A 74 8.60 -9.81 10.96
CA GLU A 74 10.05 -9.86 10.89
C GLU A 74 10.71 -8.74 11.73
N TRP A 75 10.16 -7.52 11.68
CA TRP A 75 10.68 -6.42 12.48
C TRP A 75 10.36 -6.57 13.97
N GLU A 76 9.17 -7.06 14.32
CA GLU A 76 8.79 -7.38 15.70
C GLU A 76 9.71 -8.43 16.31
N THR A 77 10.00 -9.50 15.58
CA THR A 77 10.93 -10.53 16.03
C THR A 77 12.35 -9.99 16.17
N LYS A 78 12.80 -9.08 15.28
CA LYS A 78 14.10 -8.38 15.43
C LYS A 78 14.17 -7.51 16.69
N LEU A 79 13.08 -6.85 17.08
CA LEU A 79 13.02 -6.07 18.32
C LEU A 79 13.02 -6.96 19.56
N LEU A 80 12.18 -8.01 19.56
CA LEU A 80 12.03 -8.91 20.71
C LEU A 80 13.30 -9.75 20.95
N ASN A 81 14.03 -10.10 19.90
CA ASN A 81 15.26 -10.88 19.99
C ASN A 81 16.51 -10.04 20.26
N ASN A 82 16.42 -8.70 20.26
CA ASN A 82 17.58 -7.86 20.55
C ASN A 82 17.75 -7.66 22.06
N GLU A 83 18.96 -7.90 22.56
CA GLU A 83 19.30 -7.57 23.95
C GLU A 83 19.23 -6.06 24.24
N ILE A 84 19.25 -5.23 23.19
CA ILE A 84 19.15 -3.77 23.29
C ILE A 84 17.69 -3.34 23.13
N GLN A 85 16.94 -3.42 24.22
CA GLN A 85 15.59 -2.86 24.29
C GLN A 85 15.65 -1.32 24.43
N PRO A 86 14.68 -0.58 23.87
CA PRO A 86 14.55 0.86 24.11
C PRO A 86 14.29 1.14 25.60
N GLU A 87 14.81 2.27 26.10
CA GLU A 87 14.64 2.67 27.51
C GLU A 87 13.47 3.63 27.71
N LEU A 88 13.02 4.31 26.64
CA LEU A 88 12.01 5.37 26.74
C LEU A 88 10.59 4.82 26.92
N TYR A 89 10.32 3.61 26.45
CA TYR A 89 9.03 2.92 26.58
C TYR A 89 9.24 1.41 26.57
N ASP A 90 8.27 0.68 27.10
CA ASP A 90 8.22 -0.76 26.98
C ASP A 90 7.74 -1.16 25.57
N THR A 91 8.57 -1.92 24.85
CA THR A 91 8.23 -2.45 23.52
C THR A 91 6.93 -3.26 23.53
N LEU A 92 6.65 -4.02 24.59
CA LEU A 92 5.44 -4.82 24.71
C LEU A 92 4.20 -3.92 24.82
N GLU A 93 4.30 -2.84 25.57
CA GLU A 93 3.19 -1.88 25.71
C GLU A 93 2.87 -1.20 24.37
N VAL A 94 3.88 -0.83 23.58
CA VAL A 94 3.65 -0.21 22.27
C VAL A 94 3.06 -1.21 21.26
N LEU A 95 3.53 -2.46 21.26
CA LEU A 95 2.95 -3.52 20.44
C LEU A 95 1.49 -3.81 20.83
N GLN A 96 1.20 -3.88 22.14
CA GLN A 96 -0.17 -4.03 22.63
C GLN A 96 -1.04 -2.82 22.26
N LEU A 97 -0.52 -1.60 22.37
CA LEU A 97 -1.22 -0.38 21.98
C LEU A 97 -1.60 -0.42 20.51
N ARG A 98 -0.65 -0.80 19.64
CA ARG A 98 -0.90 -0.99 18.21
C ARG A 98 -2.01 -2.01 17.97
N ASP A 99 -1.93 -3.19 18.57
CA ASP A 99 -2.91 -4.25 18.37
C ASP A 99 -4.29 -3.82 18.87
N ASN A 100 -4.34 -3.07 19.97
CA ASN A 100 -5.57 -2.48 20.50
C ASN A 100 -6.13 -1.42 19.54
N ILE A 101 -5.29 -0.58 18.93
CA ILE A 101 -5.71 0.37 17.90
C ILE A 101 -6.30 -0.37 16.69
N ASN A 102 -5.64 -1.42 16.20
CA ASN A 102 -6.15 -2.22 15.08
C ASN A 102 -7.51 -2.87 15.40
N LYS A 103 -7.67 -3.45 16.59
CA LYS A 103 -8.96 -3.99 17.05
C LYS A 103 -10.03 -2.90 17.14
N LEU A 104 -9.67 -1.72 17.64
CA LEU A 104 -10.55 -0.56 17.73
C LEU A 104 -10.98 -0.08 16.34
N ILE A 105 -10.05 0.01 15.38
CA ILE A 105 -10.35 0.36 13.99
C ILE A 105 -11.41 -0.58 13.42
N ILE A 106 -11.19 -1.90 13.53
CA ILE A 106 -12.14 -2.91 13.04
C ILE A 106 -13.50 -2.75 13.72
N GLY A 107 -13.51 -2.60 15.05
CA GLY A 107 -14.75 -2.40 15.80
C GLY A 107 -15.53 -1.16 15.35
N VAL A 108 -14.83 -0.04 15.17
CA VAL A 108 -15.42 1.21 14.70
C VAL A 108 -16.00 1.07 13.28
N VAL A 109 -15.28 0.41 12.37
CA VAL A 109 -15.76 0.15 11.00
C VAL A 109 -17.04 -0.68 11.02
N VAL A 110 -17.08 -1.77 11.81
CA VAL A 110 -18.27 -2.62 11.95
C VAL A 110 -19.44 -1.81 12.50
N VAL A 111 -19.22 -1.00 13.54
CA VAL A 111 -20.24 -0.12 14.13
C VAL A 111 -20.78 0.87 13.08
N TYR A 112 -19.92 1.51 12.30
CA TYR A 112 -20.37 2.43 11.24
C TYR A 112 -21.21 1.74 10.18
N ILE A 113 -20.81 0.53 9.74
CA ILE A 113 -21.58 -0.26 8.77
C ILE A 113 -22.95 -0.61 9.35
N LEU A 114 -23.01 -1.07 10.60
CA LEU A 114 -24.27 -1.39 11.28
C LEU A 114 -25.17 -0.15 11.42
N LEU A 115 -24.63 0.99 11.83
CA LEU A 115 -25.37 2.24 11.93
C LEU A 115 -25.89 2.71 10.56
N ALA A 116 -25.08 2.59 9.51
CA ALA A 116 -25.50 2.92 8.15
C ALA A 116 -26.64 2.02 7.66
N LEU A 117 -26.55 0.72 7.94
CA LEU A 117 -27.63 -0.24 7.64
C LEU A 117 -28.91 0.10 8.42
N LEU A 118 -28.83 0.38 9.72
CA LEU A 118 -29.98 0.72 10.55
C LEU A 118 -30.61 2.08 10.19
N ASN A 119 -29.82 3.03 9.70
CA ASN A 119 -30.29 4.32 9.22
C ASN A 119 -30.78 4.31 7.77
N SER A 120 -30.54 3.23 7.03
CA SER A 120 -31.05 3.09 5.67
C SER A 120 -32.58 3.00 5.68
N GLN A 121 -33.24 3.90 4.92
CA GLN A 121 -34.69 3.88 4.77
C GLN A 121 -35.19 2.53 4.23
N PHE A 122 -34.40 1.89 3.35
CA PHE A 122 -34.73 0.59 2.79
C PHE A 122 -34.81 -0.51 3.85
N VAL A 123 -33.83 -0.56 4.76
CA VAL A 123 -33.81 -1.54 5.85
C VAL A 123 -35.01 -1.33 6.77
N ARG A 124 -35.34 -0.07 7.09
CA ARG A 124 -36.53 0.26 7.90
C ARG A 124 -37.83 -0.20 7.23
N MET A 125 -37.99 0.05 5.94
CA MET A 125 -39.17 -0.39 5.17
C MET A 125 -39.31 -1.92 5.15
N LEU A 126 -38.19 -2.65 5.02
CA LEU A 126 -38.21 -4.12 5.11
C LEU A 126 -38.68 -4.61 6.49
N PHE A 127 -38.24 -3.97 7.58
CA PHE A 127 -38.70 -4.30 8.93
C PHE A 127 -40.18 -3.97 9.16
N GLU A 128 -40.70 -2.94 8.50
CA GLU A 128 -42.12 -2.58 8.52
C GLU A 128 -42.98 -3.47 7.61
N GLY A 129 -42.38 -4.40 6.85
CA GLY A 129 -43.09 -5.28 5.93
C GLY A 129 -43.60 -4.58 4.67
N GLN A 130 -43.08 -3.39 4.35
CA GLN A 130 -43.47 -2.64 3.17
C GLN A 130 -42.67 -3.12 1.96
N ILE A 131 -43.38 -3.55 0.91
CA ILE A 131 -42.76 -3.93 -0.37
C ILE A 131 -42.72 -2.70 -1.26
N LEU A 132 -41.52 -2.21 -1.56
CA LEU A 132 -41.34 -1.08 -2.45
C LEU A 132 -41.67 -1.48 -3.90
N PRO A 133 -42.51 -0.71 -4.60
CA PRO A 133 -42.70 -0.91 -6.03
C PRO A 133 -41.39 -0.62 -6.79
N PRO A 134 -41.10 -1.33 -7.90
CA PRO A 134 -39.84 -1.16 -8.64
C PRO A 134 -39.52 0.29 -9.05
N ALA A 135 -40.54 1.09 -9.32
CA ALA A 135 -40.38 2.50 -9.66
C ALA A 135 -39.82 3.35 -8.50
N GLU A 136 -40.21 3.05 -7.25
CA GLU A 136 -39.69 3.74 -6.07
C GLU A 136 -38.25 3.31 -5.76
N ILE A 137 -37.92 2.04 -5.97
CA ILE A 137 -36.54 1.54 -5.86
C ILE A 137 -35.64 2.33 -6.83
N LEU A 138 -36.03 2.43 -8.10
CA LEU A 138 -35.28 3.18 -9.10
C LEU A 138 -35.15 4.67 -8.74
N ARG A 139 -36.22 5.28 -8.21
CA ARG A 139 -36.21 6.68 -7.74
C ARG A 139 -35.29 6.90 -6.53
N SER A 140 -35.17 5.90 -5.66
CA SER A 140 -34.33 5.95 -4.45
C SER A 140 -32.85 5.60 -4.70
N ALA A 141 -32.53 4.95 -5.82
CA ALA A 141 -31.19 4.47 -6.14
C ALA A 141 -30.08 5.55 -6.05
N PRO A 142 -30.28 6.80 -6.54
CA PRO A 142 -29.28 7.85 -6.38
C PRO A 142 -28.97 8.18 -4.92
N ASN A 143 -30.00 8.24 -4.07
CA ASN A 143 -29.83 8.52 -2.64
C ASN A 143 -29.11 7.36 -1.93
N MET A 144 -29.40 6.12 -2.31
CA MET A 144 -28.69 4.94 -1.80
C MET A 144 -27.19 5.01 -2.14
N LEU A 145 -26.87 5.37 -3.39
CA LEU A 145 -25.48 5.53 -3.84
C LEU A 145 -24.76 6.64 -3.08
N ILE A 146 -25.40 7.81 -2.91
CA ILE A 146 -24.83 8.93 -2.13
C ILE A 146 -24.61 8.52 -0.67
N THR A 147 -25.58 7.82 -0.06
CA THR A 147 -25.47 7.36 1.34
C THR A 147 -24.33 6.36 1.49
N SER A 148 -24.19 5.43 0.55
CA SER A 148 -23.11 4.45 0.54
C SER A 148 -21.74 5.12 0.39
N LEU A 149 -21.60 6.08 -0.55
CA LEU A 149 -20.37 6.84 -0.73
C LEU A 149 -20.03 7.67 0.50
N SER A 150 -21.01 8.35 1.09
CA SER A 150 -20.82 9.13 2.31
C SER A 150 -20.37 8.26 3.49
N THR A 151 -20.95 7.07 3.63
CA THR A 151 -20.54 6.09 4.66
C THR A 151 -19.12 5.61 4.43
N GLY A 152 -18.79 5.25 3.18
CA GLY A 152 -17.44 4.84 2.80
C GLY A 152 -16.40 5.93 3.07
N LEU A 153 -16.72 7.19 2.76
CA LEU A 153 -15.87 8.34 3.04
C LEU A 153 -15.68 8.54 4.55
N GLN A 154 -16.73 8.42 5.35
CA GLN A 154 -16.64 8.55 6.81
C GLN A 154 -15.77 7.44 7.43
N ILE A 155 -15.91 6.21 6.93
CA ILE A 155 -15.05 5.08 7.31
C ILE A 155 -13.60 5.41 6.94
N ALA A 156 -13.33 5.86 5.72
CA ALA A 156 -11.98 6.22 5.28
C ALA A 156 -11.36 7.33 6.13
N LEU A 157 -12.13 8.39 6.42
CA LEU A 157 -11.71 9.51 7.27
C LEU A 157 -11.41 9.10 8.72
N THR A 158 -12.02 8.01 9.20
CA THR A 158 -11.73 7.48 10.54
C THR A 158 -10.56 6.48 10.51
N TYR A 159 -10.51 5.64 9.48
CA TYR A 159 -9.54 4.57 9.31
C TYR A 159 -8.13 5.12 9.06
N PHE A 160 -7.97 6.05 8.10
CA PHE A 160 -6.64 6.52 7.70
C PHE A 160 -5.87 7.23 8.81
N PRO A 161 -6.46 8.14 9.62
CA PRO A 161 -5.73 8.76 10.73
C PRO A 161 -5.28 7.76 11.80
N LEU A 162 -6.13 6.78 12.13
CA LEU A 162 -5.78 5.74 13.10
C LEU A 162 -4.64 4.85 12.59
N LYS A 163 -4.69 4.48 11.30
CA LYS A 163 -3.61 3.72 10.66
C LYS A 163 -2.31 4.54 10.57
N ALA A 164 -2.41 5.82 10.26
CA ALA A 164 -1.25 6.72 10.26
C ALA A 164 -0.61 6.82 11.66
N LEU A 165 -1.41 6.85 12.73
CA LEU A 165 -0.92 6.85 14.11
C LEU A 165 -0.08 5.58 14.41
N VAL A 166 -0.57 4.41 14.00
CA VAL A 166 0.19 3.15 14.10
C VAL A 166 1.52 3.23 13.36
N HIS A 167 1.52 3.80 12.16
CA HIS A 167 2.73 3.93 11.35
C HIS A 167 3.74 4.91 11.95
N ILE A 168 3.27 6.04 12.51
CA ILE A 168 4.10 7.00 13.24
C ILE A 168 4.73 6.34 14.46
N LEU A 169 3.97 5.55 15.22
CA LEU A 169 4.52 4.78 16.35
C LEU A 169 5.66 3.85 15.91
N ARG A 170 5.50 3.16 14.78
CA ARG A 170 6.56 2.31 14.20
C ARG A 170 7.82 3.11 13.88
N ILE A 171 7.68 4.23 13.18
CA ILE A 171 8.81 5.08 12.80
C ILE A 171 9.54 5.59 14.04
N LEU A 172 8.80 6.03 15.07
CA LEU A 172 9.40 6.46 16.34
C LEU A 172 10.21 5.34 17.00
N MET A 173 9.68 4.10 16.99
CA MET A 173 10.39 2.95 17.53
C MET A 173 11.67 2.63 16.76
N GLU A 174 11.58 2.64 15.43
CA GLU A 174 12.73 2.37 14.57
C GLU A 174 13.82 3.44 14.70
N MET A 175 13.44 4.72 14.80
CA MET A 175 14.39 5.81 15.02
C MET A 175 15.13 5.66 16.36
N GLU A 176 14.43 5.30 17.44
CA GLU A 176 15.11 5.07 18.72
C GLU A 176 16.07 3.89 18.63
N TYR A 177 15.60 2.76 18.09
CA TYR A 177 16.40 1.55 17.95
C TYR A 177 17.67 1.80 17.11
N ASN A 178 17.54 2.48 15.97
CA ASN A 178 18.68 2.81 15.12
C ASN A 178 19.62 3.84 15.78
N SER A 179 19.10 4.78 16.57
CA SER A 179 19.95 5.73 17.30
C SER A 179 20.92 5.07 18.30
N ARG A 180 20.55 3.89 18.82
CA ARG A 180 21.35 3.14 19.80
C ARG A 180 22.43 2.27 19.17
N LYS A 181 22.25 1.81 17.92
CA LYS A 181 23.24 1.00 17.19
C LYS A 181 24.51 1.76 16.78
N VAL A 182 24.46 3.09 16.81
CA VAL A 182 25.56 3.96 16.37
C VAL A 182 26.55 4.29 17.50
N LYS A 183 26.33 3.76 18.71
CA LYS A 183 27.27 3.88 19.85
C LYS A 183 28.26 2.72 19.89
#